data_AF-A0A2N0QXC2-F1
#
_entry.id   AF-A0A2N0QXC2-F1
#
_cell.length_a   1.000
_cell.length_b   1.000
_cell.length_c   1.000
_cell.angle_alpha   90.00
_cell.angle_beta   90.00
_cell.angle_gamma   90.00
#
_symmetry.space_group_name_H-M   'P 1'
#
loop_
_entity.id
_entity.type
_entity.pdbx_description
1 polymer ?
#
loop_
_entity_poly.entity_id
_entity_poly.type
_entity_poly.pdbx_seq_one_letter_code
_entity_poly.pdbx_strand_id
1 'polypeptide(L)'
;MSYTNFVNKEDIIYEEDLVSEEDNTEIYITKNITVKTIIHSLTPLEYPPTSEEGTAIIYHVEGWQNIEMAFEDVQYSMGLPCGQNKTTCTYLGDIAVIKKDRTCHGVKICEFADPELREMEHKSVDPNSDLRLRMSKELSTDNVNYNTFAKYLAAYKTECRYMRDGVQCNGKPILKCLRRHDETVPPSYFIGCTGWRMNEKFHRFISIKENVDLNLLQQLLNGLYEGETDEPVNNCYSVFSNSTKRIYCPHPHRSENTITQGKLMKKLCEVRFSKLIPVDIKSCPFVILISKGIHTHPPPPPNQVPVTIRTRLQELIHQANNDNTDVTPTHIITGNLIKTYFGVEYLSDIHASLNNTDRLRYYIDKIQKEIHPQGQGLLGVVYNYSQFFEDEHVIIVCTTSEQLNEWIKCKHFQIDLSFKRVMGEINEFEINYYSNEHNLILTFARVFTNRAITIAYQRIFRVLFDLVLQLTGSPPQFKHIHGSGWNCIIADLDYAQAKGLGLALNEIDNTKDWEEHLVHIFRSCLVHYKRKIREKGYNDIVKNKMIALLTAESESAINQVFDDIQAIEENAADWITFYRQKW
;
A
#
# COMPACT_ATOMS: atom_id res chain seq x y z
N MET A 1 -33.96 14.10 19.40
CA MET A 1 -32.74 13.68 20.13
C MET A 1 -31.58 14.48 19.59
N SER A 2 -30.85 15.14 20.46
CA SER A 2 -29.92 16.25 20.16
C SER A 2 -28.76 15.83 19.26
N TYR A 3 -28.60 16.54 18.16
CA TYR A 3 -27.38 16.56 17.36
C TYR A 3 -26.25 17.13 18.21
N THR A 4 -25.32 16.28 18.60
CA THR A 4 -24.07 16.66 19.24
C THR A 4 -23.07 16.95 18.13
N ASN A 5 -22.53 18.18 18.11
CA ASN A 5 -21.42 18.57 17.24
C ASN A 5 -20.17 17.82 17.72
N PHE A 6 -19.54 17.04 16.85
CA PHE A 6 -18.41 16.16 17.20
C PHE A 6 -17.08 16.59 16.61
N VAL A 7 -16.90 17.90 16.43
CA VAL A 7 -15.58 18.46 16.66
C VAL A 7 -15.58 18.94 18.10
N ASN A 8 -14.64 18.45 18.91
CA ASN A 8 -14.46 19.01 20.24
C ASN A 8 -14.22 20.51 20.04
N LYS A 9 -15.07 21.34 20.64
CA LYS A 9 -15.00 22.80 20.47
C LYS A 9 -13.62 23.36 20.90
N GLU A 10 -12.89 22.60 21.72
CA GLU A 10 -11.53 22.88 22.20
C GLU A 10 -10.42 22.58 21.16
N ASP A 11 -10.70 21.80 20.10
CA ASP A 11 -9.74 21.45 19.05
C ASP A 11 -9.86 22.33 17.79
N ILE A 12 -10.89 23.19 17.70
CA ILE A 12 -11.02 24.22 16.67
C ILE A 12 -10.55 25.53 17.28
N ILE A 13 -9.44 26.06 16.77
CA ILE A 13 -8.95 27.38 17.18
C ILE A 13 -9.67 28.42 16.32
N TYR A 14 -10.59 29.16 16.93
CA TYR A 14 -11.16 30.35 16.32
C TYR A 14 -10.20 31.53 16.54
N GLU A 15 -10.16 32.51 15.62
CA GLU A 15 -9.37 33.75 15.82
C GLU A 15 -9.71 34.45 17.14
N GLU A 16 -10.93 34.22 17.66
CA GLU A 16 -11.45 34.74 18.93
C GLU A 16 -10.87 34.03 20.19
N ASP A 17 -10.25 32.85 20.07
CA ASP A 17 -9.65 32.10 21.18
C ASP A 17 -8.18 32.46 21.44
N LEU A 18 -7.58 33.28 20.57
CA LEU A 18 -6.25 33.85 20.76
C LEU A 18 -6.36 35.07 21.68
N VAL A 19 -5.79 34.98 22.88
CA VAL A 19 -5.63 36.17 23.73
C VAL A 19 -4.57 37.06 23.08
N SER A 20 -5.01 38.11 22.38
CA SER A 20 -4.16 39.17 21.88
C SER A 20 -4.18 40.34 22.86
N GLU A 21 -3.00 40.71 23.35
CA GLU A 21 -2.80 42.01 24.00
C GLU A 21 -2.29 42.97 22.92
N GLU A 22 -3.18 43.84 22.43
CA GLU A 22 -2.80 44.98 21.58
C GLU A 22 -2.51 46.20 22.46
N ASP A 23 -1.25 46.33 22.92
CA ASP A 23 -0.77 47.54 23.56
C ASP A 23 -0.26 48.55 22.50
N ASN A 24 -0.61 49.83 22.64
CA ASN A 24 -0.12 50.91 21.78
C ASN A 24 1.37 51.23 21.98
N THR A 25 2.08 50.45 22.80
CA THR A 25 3.50 50.58 23.16
C THR A 25 4.30 49.40 22.60
N GLU A 26 5.46 49.69 22.00
CA GLU A 26 6.36 48.66 21.49
C GLU A 26 6.81 47.69 22.61
N ILE A 27 6.60 46.39 22.41
CA ILE A 27 6.98 45.36 23.37
C ILE A 27 8.36 44.81 23.02
N TYR A 28 9.32 44.94 23.94
CA TYR A 28 10.69 44.46 23.76
C TYR A 28 10.79 42.96 24.02
N ILE A 29 10.97 42.16 22.96
CA ILE A 29 11.27 40.73 23.08
C ILE A 29 12.76 40.50 23.37
N THR A 30 13.62 41.30 22.74
CA THR A 30 15.04 41.41 23.06
C THR A 30 15.43 42.89 23.02
N LYS A 31 16.65 43.24 23.47
CA LYS A 31 17.16 44.62 23.39
C LYS A 31 17.05 45.27 22.00
N ASN A 32 17.07 44.46 20.93
CA ASN A 32 17.09 44.92 19.54
C ASN A 32 15.85 44.49 18.74
N ILE A 33 14.86 43.84 19.37
CA ILE A 33 13.67 43.33 18.67
C ILE A 33 12.44 43.73 19.47
N THR A 34 11.64 44.58 18.84
CA THR A 34 10.31 44.96 19.30
C THR A 34 9.23 44.32 18.43
N VAL A 35 8.09 44.06 19.05
CA VAL A 35 6.85 43.59 18.43
C VAL A 35 5.69 44.43 18.96
N LYS A 36 4.54 44.39 18.29
CA LYS A 36 3.32 45.07 18.75
C LYS A 36 2.24 44.12 19.22
N THR A 37 2.28 42.87 18.74
CA THR A 37 1.27 41.86 19.06
C THR A 37 1.95 40.66 19.69
N ILE A 38 1.43 40.22 20.83
CA ILE A 38 1.79 38.95 21.47
C ILE A 38 0.59 38.01 21.40
N ILE A 39 0.87 36.77 21.05
CA ILE A 39 -0.12 35.70 20.95
C ILE A 39 0.38 34.52 21.78
N HIS A 40 -0.42 34.07 22.73
CA HIS A 40 -0.14 32.82 23.43
C HIS A 40 -0.84 31.66 22.72
N SER A 41 -0.11 30.57 22.48
CA SER A 41 -0.68 29.40 21.81
C SER A 41 -0.18 28.10 22.45
N LEU A 42 -1.09 27.16 22.63
CA LEU A 42 -0.80 25.82 23.17
C LEU A 42 -0.43 24.81 22.07
N THR A 43 -0.71 25.14 20.81
CA THR A 43 -0.49 24.25 19.66
C THR A 43 0.29 24.97 18.58
N PRO A 44 1.20 24.30 17.85
CA PRO A 44 1.93 24.93 16.75
C PRO A 44 0.98 25.51 15.69
N LEU A 45 1.33 26.66 15.10
CA LEU A 45 0.51 27.32 14.08
C LEU A 45 1.06 27.04 12.68
N GLU A 46 0.17 26.65 11.75
CA GLU A 46 0.56 26.40 10.36
C GLU A 46 0.89 27.68 9.57
N TYR A 47 0.11 28.74 9.80
CA TYR A 47 0.29 30.05 9.19
C TYR A 47 0.37 31.10 10.29
N PRO A 48 1.52 31.22 10.98
CA PRO A 48 1.68 32.20 12.04
C PRO A 48 1.39 33.61 11.50
N PRO A 49 0.53 34.40 12.16
CA PRO A 49 0.23 35.76 11.71
C PRO A 49 1.49 36.62 11.73
N THR A 50 1.51 37.63 10.88
CA THR A 50 2.67 38.50 10.63
C THR A 50 2.23 39.96 10.59
N SER A 51 3.15 40.87 10.91
CA SER A 51 2.90 42.31 10.80
C SER A 51 4.20 43.06 10.50
N GLU A 52 4.08 44.28 9.98
CA GLU A 52 5.25 45.14 9.73
C GLU A 52 6.01 45.45 11.02
N GLU A 53 5.28 45.66 12.12
CA GLU A 53 5.84 46.00 13.44
C GLU A 53 6.38 44.74 14.16
N GLY A 54 5.83 43.56 13.84
CA GLY A 54 6.23 42.25 14.34
C GLY A 54 5.16 41.64 15.24
N THR A 55 5.00 40.32 15.14
CA THR A 55 4.12 39.51 15.99
C THR A 55 4.97 38.43 16.68
N ALA A 56 4.80 38.27 18.00
CA ALA A 56 5.45 37.20 18.76
C ALA A 56 4.41 36.17 19.21
N ILE A 57 4.65 34.91 18.88
CA ILE A 57 3.84 33.78 19.32
C ILE A 57 4.61 33.02 20.39
N ILE A 58 4.02 32.86 21.56
CA ILE A 58 4.63 32.26 22.74
C ILE A 58 3.98 30.91 22.98
N TYR A 59 4.82 29.87 22.97
CA TYR A 59 4.41 28.50 23.23
C TYR A 59 4.89 28.06 24.60
N HIS A 60 3.96 27.55 25.41
CA HIS A 60 4.29 26.83 26.65
C HIS A 60 4.57 25.37 26.32
N VAL A 61 5.82 24.94 26.50
CA VAL A 61 6.32 23.63 26.03
C VAL A 61 6.73 22.69 27.17
N GLU A 62 6.22 22.94 28.38
CA GLU A 62 6.46 22.04 29.51
C GLU A 62 5.95 20.63 29.20
N GLY A 63 6.77 19.61 29.48
CA GLY A 63 6.46 18.20 29.21
C GLY A 63 6.61 17.77 27.75
N TRP A 64 6.94 18.66 26.81
CA TRP A 64 7.16 18.28 25.41
C TRP A 64 8.46 17.51 25.25
N GLN A 65 8.41 16.36 24.57
CA GLN A 65 9.62 15.56 24.29
C GLN A 65 10.59 16.27 23.34
N ASN A 66 10.05 17.06 22.40
CA ASN A 66 10.82 17.84 21.44
C ASN A 66 10.22 19.24 21.27
N ILE A 67 10.88 20.25 21.84
CA ILE A 67 10.41 21.63 21.79
C ILE A 67 10.45 22.25 20.39
N GLU A 68 11.26 21.70 19.46
CA GLU A 68 11.31 22.19 18.08
C GLU A 68 9.99 21.92 17.33
N MET A 69 9.14 21.01 17.83
CA MET A 69 7.79 20.77 17.29
C MET A 69 6.93 22.03 17.30
N ALA A 70 7.21 23.00 18.19
CA ALA A 70 6.51 24.30 18.22
C ALA A 70 6.61 25.07 16.90
N PHE A 71 7.59 24.73 16.06
CA PHE A 71 7.86 25.40 14.80
C PHE A 71 7.75 24.47 13.58
N GLU A 72 7.41 23.19 13.75
CA GLU A 72 7.38 22.19 12.66
C GLU A 72 6.18 22.39 11.73
N ASP A 73 5.04 22.82 12.28
CA ASP A 73 3.78 22.90 11.52
C ASP A 73 3.73 24.10 10.56
N VAL A 74 4.64 25.06 10.70
CA VAL A 74 4.68 26.26 9.85
C VAL A 74 4.86 25.87 8.38
N GLN A 75 3.90 26.27 7.55
CA GLN A 75 3.80 25.90 6.13
C GLN A 75 4.60 26.85 5.21
N TYR A 76 4.99 28.02 5.71
CA TYR A 76 5.87 28.93 4.97
C TYR A 76 7.25 28.28 4.74
N SER A 77 7.79 28.45 3.53
CA SER A 77 9.10 27.90 3.19
C SER A 77 10.20 28.67 3.93
N MET A 78 10.60 28.17 5.10
CA MET A 78 11.73 28.73 5.86
C MET A 78 13.05 28.16 5.35
N GLY A 79 13.99 29.06 5.03
CA GLY A 79 15.32 28.67 4.56
C GLY A 79 16.20 27.93 5.56
N LEU A 80 17.43 27.66 5.14
CA LEU A 80 18.50 27.33 6.09
C LEU A 80 18.73 28.49 7.06
N PRO A 81 19.25 28.24 8.27
CA PRO A 81 19.62 29.31 9.19
C PRO A 81 20.48 30.37 8.53
N CYS A 82 20.02 31.62 8.56
CA CYS A 82 20.83 32.77 8.14
C CYS A 82 21.73 33.27 9.29
N GLY A 83 21.53 32.77 10.50
CA GLY A 83 22.32 33.04 11.69
C GLY A 83 21.80 32.28 12.91
N GLN A 84 22.72 31.90 13.80
CA GLN A 84 22.40 31.40 15.13
C GLN A 84 23.30 32.12 16.13
N ASN A 85 22.70 32.79 17.11
CA ASN A 85 23.43 33.52 18.13
C ASN A 85 22.75 33.39 19.50
N LYS A 86 23.55 33.48 20.56
CA LYS A 86 23.04 33.59 21.93
C LYS A 86 22.73 35.05 22.22
N THR A 87 21.56 35.33 22.79
CA THR A 87 21.12 36.68 23.18
C THR A 87 20.31 36.59 24.48
N THR A 88 19.85 37.73 25.00
CA THR A 88 18.94 37.80 26.14
C THR A 88 17.53 38.13 25.67
N CYS A 89 16.52 37.46 26.22
CA CYS A 89 15.12 37.76 25.99
C CYS A 89 14.58 38.59 27.16
N THR A 90 14.35 39.88 26.91
CA THR A 90 13.84 40.84 27.91
C THR A 90 12.44 40.46 28.37
N TYR A 91 11.59 40.01 27.45
CA TYR A 91 10.21 39.62 27.74
C TYR A 91 10.11 38.44 28.72
N LEU A 92 11.03 37.48 28.65
CA LEU A 92 11.08 36.33 29.55
C LEU A 92 11.94 36.58 30.81
N GLY A 93 12.16 37.85 31.19
CA GLY A 93 12.92 38.21 32.39
C GLY A 93 14.45 38.17 32.21
N ASP A 94 14.93 38.67 31.07
CA ASP A 94 16.36 38.76 30.71
C ASP A 94 17.11 37.41 30.67
N ILE A 95 16.39 36.32 30.42
CA ILE A 95 16.99 34.99 30.30
C ILE A 95 17.83 34.84 29.03
N ALA A 96 18.83 33.97 29.10
CA ALA A 96 19.65 33.63 27.93
C ALA A 96 18.88 32.70 26.97
N VAL A 97 18.78 33.10 25.70
CA VAL A 97 18.11 32.35 24.63
C VAL A 97 19.04 32.14 23.43
N ILE A 98 18.84 31.05 22.72
CA ILE A 98 19.39 30.81 21.38
C ILE A 98 18.40 31.40 20.38
N LYS A 99 18.84 32.39 19.63
CA LYS A 99 18.10 32.99 18.52
C LYS A 99 18.50 32.33 17.21
N LYS A 100 17.51 31.87 16.44
CA LYS A 100 17.69 31.32 15.10
C LYS A 100 16.87 32.14 14.10
N ASP A 101 17.54 32.84 13.20
CA ASP A 101 16.89 33.65 12.18
C ASP A 101 16.64 32.86 10.88
N ARG A 102 15.53 33.18 10.24
CA ARG A 102 15.06 32.61 8.97
C ARG A 102 14.34 33.68 8.16
N THR A 103 14.33 33.48 6.84
CA THR A 103 13.52 34.28 5.92
C THR A 103 12.59 33.36 5.16
N CYS A 104 11.36 33.82 4.91
CA CYS A 104 10.45 33.15 4.00
C CYS A 104 11.07 33.16 2.59
N HIS A 105 11.24 32.00 1.97
CA HIS A 105 11.69 31.90 0.59
C HIS A 105 10.55 32.05 -0.43
N GLY A 106 9.35 32.40 0.04
CA GLY A 106 8.15 32.53 -0.77
C GLY A 106 7.69 31.21 -1.39
N VAL A 107 7.17 31.29 -2.60
CA VAL A 107 6.47 30.19 -3.28
C VAL A 107 6.89 30.10 -4.74
N LYS A 108 6.45 29.04 -5.44
CA LYS A 108 6.43 28.99 -6.89
C LYS A 108 5.00 29.11 -7.40
N ILE A 109 4.79 29.99 -8.37
CA ILE A 109 3.52 30.18 -9.07
C ILE A 109 3.68 29.86 -10.54
N CYS A 110 2.61 29.43 -11.21
CA CYS A 110 2.62 29.22 -12.65
C CYS A 110 2.86 30.54 -13.40
N GLU A 111 3.55 30.52 -14.54
CA GLU A 111 3.66 31.70 -15.42
C GLU A 111 2.29 32.16 -15.97
N PHE A 112 1.33 31.25 -15.98
CA PHE A 112 -0.07 31.46 -16.33
C PHE A 112 -0.95 31.68 -15.08
N ALA A 113 -0.36 32.05 -13.95
CA ALA A 113 -1.10 32.29 -12.71
C ALA A 113 -2.07 33.46 -12.84
N ASP A 114 -3.23 33.34 -12.21
CA ASP A 114 -4.21 34.42 -12.10
C ASP A 114 -3.57 35.70 -11.51
N PRO A 115 -3.90 36.91 -11.99
CA PRO A 115 -3.41 38.17 -11.44
C PRO A 115 -3.60 38.30 -9.91
N GLU A 116 -4.70 37.79 -9.36
CA GLU A 116 -4.98 37.80 -7.92
C GLU A 116 -3.84 37.14 -7.13
N LEU A 117 -3.30 36.01 -7.61
CA LEU A 117 -2.14 35.35 -6.98
C LEU A 117 -0.82 36.12 -7.17
N ARG A 118 -0.68 36.90 -8.24
CA ARG A 118 0.54 37.66 -8.52
C ARG A 118 0.63 38.93 -7.69
N GLU A 119 -0.50 39.48 -7.28
CA GLU A 119 -0.57 40.75 -6.55
C GLU A 119 -0.94 40.56 -5.07
N MET A 120 -1.32 39.33 -4.67
CA MET A 120 -1.72 39.03 -3.29
C MET A 120 -0.64 39.40 -2.26
N GLU A 121 -1.10 40.08 -1.21
CA GLU A 121 -0.41 40.26 0.05
C GLU A 121 -1.26 39.77 1.21
N HIS A 122 -0.64 39.24 2.26
CA HIS A 122 -1.37 38.82 3.46
C HIS A 122 -0.53 38.93 4.74
N LYS A 123 -1.25 39.10 5.86
CA LYS A 123 -0.70 39.11 7.23
C LYS A 123 -1.12 37.88 8.03
N SER A 124 -2.34 37.40 7.80
CA SER A 124 -2.90 36.15 8.32
C SER A 124 -3.45 35.32 7.16
N VAL A 125 -3.89 34.10 7.45
CA VAL A 125 -4.43 33.18 6.44
C VAL A 125 -5.75 32.64 6.94
N ASP A 126 -6.83 32.96 6.23
CA ASP A 126 -8.14 32.32 6.42
C ASP A 126 -8.20 31.01 5.60
N PRO A 127 -8.29 29.84 6.26
CA PRO A 127 -8.42 28.55 5.58
C PRO A 127 -9.65 28.45 4.66
N ASN A 128 -10.73 29.19 4.97
CA ASN A 128 -12.02 29.14 4.28
C ASN A 128 -12.18 30.21 3.21
N SER A 129 -11.13 31.00 2.93
CA SER A 129 -11.18 32.01 1.89
C SER A 129 -11.49 31.41 0.51
N ASP A 130 -12.28 32.12 -0.30
CA ASP A 130 -12.66 31.68 -1.64
C ASP A 130 -11.43 31.36 -2.52
N LEU A 131 -10.36 32.15 -2.37
CA LEU A 131 -9.08 31.90 -3.05
C LEU A 131 -8.46 30.55 -2.66
N ARG A 132 -8.48 30.19 -1.37
CA ARG A 132 -7.99 28.89 -0.89
C ARG A 132 -8.79 27.74 -1.48
N LEU A 133 -10.11 27.88 -1.56
CA LEU A 133 -10.99 26.89 -2.17
C LEU A 133 -10.72 26.73 -3.67
N ARG A 134 -10.48 27.84 -4.40
CA ARG A 134 -10.06 27.81 -5.81
C ARG A 134 -8.71 27.11 -5.99
N MET A 135 -7.73 27.42 -5.15
CA MET A 135 -6.43 26.75 -5.16
C MET A 135 -6.53 25.24 -4.88
N SER A 136 -7.36 24.81 -3.93
CA SER A 136 -7.58 23.39 -3.65
C SER A 136 -8.33 22.69 -4.77
N LYS A 137 -9.34 23.36 -5.36
CA LYS A 137 -10.11 22.82 -6.48
C LYS A 137 -9.24 22.57 -7.69
N GLU A 138 -8.35 23.52 -8.02
CA GLU A 138 -7.39 23.39 -9.13
C GLU A 138 -6.55 22.12 -8.99
N LEU A 139 -6.03 21.82 -7.80
CA LEU A 139 -5.25 20.61 -7.52
C LEU A 139 -6.05 19.31 -7.73
N SER A 140 -7.38 19.38 -7.64
CA SER A 140 -8.31 18.25 -7.78
C SER A 140 -9.06 18.23 -9.12
N THR A 141 -8.78 19.15 -10.04
CA THR A 141 -9.52 19.28 -11.29
C THR A 141 -9.38 18.01 -12.14
N ASP A 142 -10.48 17.29 -12.27
CA ASP A 142 -10.64 16.12 -13.13
C ASP A 142 -11.85 16.35 -14.05
N ASN A 143 -11.59 16.64 -15.32
CA ASN A 143 -12.63 16.73 -16.34
C ASN A 143 -12.09 16.20 -17.68
N VAL A 144 -13.02 15.89 -18.59
CA VAL A 144 -12.70 15.23 -19.86
C VAL A 144 -11.70 16.04 -20.70
N ASN A 145 -11.86 17.37 -20.77
CA ASN A 145 -10.96 18.25 -21.52
C ASN A 145 -9.56 18.29 -20.91
N TYR A 146 -9.47 18.46 -19.59
CA TYR A 146 -8.23 18.44 -18.82
C TYR A 146 -7.47 17.12 -19.04
N ASN A 147 -8.16 15.99 -18.89
CA ASN A 147 -7.58 14.66 -19.09
C ASN A 147 -7.08 14.48 -20.52
N THR A 148 -7.80 15.04 -21.48
CA THR A 148 -7.44 14.99 -22.90
C THR A 148 -6.16 15.78 -23.18
N PHE A 149 -6.07 17.01 -22.66
CA PHE A 149 -4.86 17.83 -22.74
C PHE A 149 -3.66 17.21 -22.03
N ALA A 150 -3.86 16.65 -20.83
CA ALA A 150 -2.81 15.95 -20.09
C ALA A 150 -2.29 14.72 -20.87
N LYS A 151 -3.18 13.96 -21.51
CA LYS A 151 -2.82 12.82 -22.37
C LYS A 151 -2.07 13.25 -23.62
N TYR A 152 -2.50 14.32 -24.28
CA TYR A 152 -1.80 14.92 -25.41
C TYR A 152 -0.36 15.30 -25.04
N LEU A 153 -0.16 16.05 -23.95
CA LEU A 153 1.17 16.44 -23.48
C LEU A 153 2.04 15.23 -23.11
N ALA A 154 1.46 14.22 -22.45
CA ALA A 154 2.17 12.98 -22.13
C ALA A 154 2.63 12.24 -23.39
N ALA A 155 1.86 12.27 -24.46
CA ALA A 155 2.20 11.61 -25.73
C ALA A 155 3.43 12.22 -26.41
N TYR A 156 3.58 13.55 -26.36
CA TYR A 156 4.74 14.24 -26.91
C TYR A 156 5.99 14.10 -26.04
N LYS A 157 5.83 13.98 -24.71
CA LYS A 157 6.94 13.74 -23.78
C LYS A 157 7.45 12.30 -23.79
N THR A 158 6.58 11.35 -24.12
CA THR A 158 6.93 9.94 -24.11
C THR A 158 7.65 9.61 -25.41
N GLU A 159 8.96 9.41 -25.36
CA GLU A 159 9.73 8.96 -26.53
C GLU A 159 9.34 7.54 -26.96
N CYS A 160 9.48 7.26 -28.26
CA CYS A 160 9.27 5.92 -28.79
C CYS A 160 10.52 5.08 -28.51
N ARG A 161 10.37 3.91 -27.87
CA ARG A 161 11.49 3.04 -27.49
C ARG A 161 11.90 2.03 -28.57
N TYR A 162 11.22 2.03 -29.71
CA TYR A 162 11.53 1.13 -30.81
C TYR A 162 12.87 1.50 -31.44
N MET A 163 13.70 0.48 -31.68
CA MET A 163 15.01 0.60 -32.31
C MET A 163 15.02 -0.26 -33.59
N ARG A 164 15.53 0.29 -34.68
CA ARG A 164 15.85 -0.45 -35.91
C ARG A 164 17.26 -0.12 -36.34
N ASP A 165 18.12 -1.13 -36.44
CA ASP A 165 19.53 -0.99 -36.84
C ASP A 165 20.29 0.08 -36.03
N GLY A 166 20.02 0.16 -34.72
CA GLY A 166 20.62 1.15 -33.81
C GLY A 166 19.99 2.55 -33.87
N VAL A 167 18.99 2.78 -34.73
CA VAL A 167 18.28 4.07 -34.84
C VAL A 167 16.94 4.00 -34.11
N GLN A 168 16.72 4.96 -33.21
CA GLN A 168 15.47 5.11 -32.47
C GLN A 168 14.36 5.65 -33.37
N CYS A 169 13.14 5.12 -33.22
CA CYS A 169 11.96 5.61 -33.92
C CYS A 169 11.67 7.07 -33.56
N ASN A 170 11.67 7.94 -34.58
CA ASN A 170 11.33 9.36 -34.47
C ASN A 170 9.85 9.66 -34.76
N GLY A 171 8.98 8.63 -34.74
CA GLY A 171 7.59 8.76 -35.13
C GLY A 171 6.79 9.67 -34.19
N LYS A 172 6.03 10.61 -34.77
CA LYS A 172 5.16 11.52 -34.02
C LYS A 172 3.97 10.75 -33.40
N PRO A 173 3.46 11.18 -32.24
CA PRO A 173 2.31 10.52 -31.62
C PRO A 173 1.07 10.69 -32.50
N ILE A 174 0.34 9.59 -32.72
CA ILE A 174 -0.91 9.59 -33.49
C ILE A 174 -1.92 8.62 -32.87
N LEU A 175 -3.20 8.92 -33.05
CA LEU A 175 -4.27 8.01 -32.60
C LEU A 175 -4.32 6.77 -33.51
N LYS A 176 -4.33 5.59 -32.90
CA LYS A 176 -4.45 4.29 -33.57
C LYS A 176 -5.64 3.52 -33.01
N CYS A 177 -6.22 2.67 -33.85
CA CYS A 177 -7.37 1.82 -33.52
C CYS A 177 -6.93 0.36 -33.61
N LEU A 178 -7.23 -0.42 -32.58
CA LEU A 178 -7.04 -1.86 -32.51
C LEU A 178 -8.43 -2.52 -32.45
N ARG A 179 -8.80 -3.19 -33.55
CA ARG A 179 -10.00 -4.04 -33.64
C ARG A 179 -9.61 -5.49 -33.38
N ARG A 180 -10.34 -6.17 -32.49
CA ARG A 180 -10.26 -7.64 -32.36
C ARG A 180 -11.13 -8.26 -33.45
N HIS A 181 -10.86 -9.52 -33.82
CA HIS A 181 -11.62 -10.24 -34.85
C HIS A 181 -13.09 -10.50 -34.49
N ASP A 182 -13.45 -10.32 -33.22
CA ASP A 182 -14.82 -10.42 -32.73
C ASP A 182 -15.52 -9.06 -32.89
N GLU A 183 -16.51 -8.99 -33.79
CA GLU A 183 -17.28 -7.78 -34.11
C GLU A 183 -18.15 -7.27 -32.95
N THR A 184 -18.30 -8.06 -31.86
CA THR A 184 -19.07 -7.68 -30.67
C THR A 184 -18.30 -6.76 -29.71
N VAL A 185 -16.96 -6.69 -29.83
CA VAL A 185 -16.12 -5.85 -28.96
C VAL A 185 -15.83 -4.52 -29.64
N PRO A 186 -16.19 -3.37 -29.05
CA PRO A 186 -15.94 -2.08 -29.65
C PRO A 186 -14.44 -1.82 -29.89
N PRO A 187 -14.08 -1.05 -30.93
CA PRO A 187 -12.69 -0.73 -31.23
C PRO A 187 -12.00 -0.06 -30.05
N SER A 188 -10.82 -0.55 -29.69
CA SER A 188 -9.98 0.07 -28.66
C SER A 188 -9.01 1.06 -29.30
N TYR A 189 -8.93 2.27 -28.74
CA TYR A 189 -8.04 3.33 -29.22
C TYR A 189 -6.82 3.48 -28.32
N PHE A 190 -5.67 3.75 -28.92
CA PHE A 190 -4.42 4.02 -28.20
C PHE A 190 -3.59 5.07 -28.95
N ILE A 191 -2.65 5.70 -28.26
CA ILE A 191 -1.70 6.61 -28.91
C ILE A 191 -0.46 5.81 -29.30
N GLY A 192 -0.28 5.64 -30.62
CA GLY A 192 0.88 5.05 -31.25
C GLY A 192 1.87 6.09 -31.75
N CYS A 193 2.88 5.65 -32.50
CA CYS A 193 3.71 6.55 -33.31
C CYS A 193 3.40 6.37 -34.81
N THR A 194 3.71 7.38 -35.64
CA THR A 194 3.53 7.30 -37.10
C THR A 194 4.20 6.09 -37.75
N GLY A 195 5.37 5.69 -37.22
CA GLY A 195 6.11 4.51 -37.67
C GLY A 195 5.61 3.17 -37.11
N TRP A 196 4.54 3.15 -36.30
CA TRP A 196 4.01 1.92 -35.70
C TRP A 196 3.46 0.98 -36.78
N ARG A 197 3.82 -0.31 -36.70
CA ARG A 197 3.25 -1.38 -37.52
C ARG A 197 2.79 -2.55 -36.65
N MET A 198 1.84 -3.32 -37.17
CA MET A 198 1.36 -4.53 -36.50
C MET A 198 2.52 -5.52 -36.32
N ASN A 199 2.60 -6.18 -35.17
CA ASN A 199 3.64 -7.15 -34.76
C ASN A 199 5.04 -6.57 -34.43
N GLU A 200 5.25 -5.25 -34.52
CA GLU A 200 6.48 -4.62 -34.02
C GLU A 200 6.35 -4.28 -32.52
N LYS A 201 7.21 -4.87 -31.69
CA LYS A 201 7.25 -4.62 -30.23
C LYS A 201 8.00 -3.31 -29.93
N PHE A 202 7.75 -2.70 -28.77
CA PHE A 202 8.48 -1.51 -28.25
C PHE A 202 8.20 -0.16 -28.90
N HIS A 203 7.32 -0.09 -29.90
CA HIS A 203 6.79 1.20 -30.33
C HIS A 203 6.01 1.89 -29.22
N ARG A 204 5.83 3.21 -29.34
CA ARG A 204 4.99 4.01 -28.44
C ARG A 204 3.61 3.36 -28.35
N PHE A 205 3.18 3.08 -27.12
CA PHE A 205 1.86 2.58 -26.82
C PHE A 205 1.39 3.25 -25.52
N ILE A 206 0.45 4.18 -25.64
CA ILE A 206 -0.15 4.86 -24.49
C ILE A 206 -1.64 4.51 -24.50
N SER A 207 -2.08 3.83 -23.45
CA SER A 207 -3.48 3.50 -23.26
C SER A 207 -4.31 4.75 -22.95
N ILE A 208 -5.50 4.78 -23.53
CA ILE A 208 -6.52 5.81 -23.31
C ILE A 208 -7.52 5.22 -22.32
N LYS A 209 -7.78 5.94 -21.22
CA LYS A 209 -8.76 5.55 -20.20
C LYS A 209 -10.14 6.12 -20.54
N GLU A 210 -11.16 5.62 -19.89
CA GLU A 210 -12.48 6.26 -19.80
C GLU A 210 -12.27 7.68 -19.23
N ASN A 211 -12.98 8.69 -19.74
CA ASN A 211 -12.82 10.15 -19.47
C ASN A 211 -11.79 10.92 -20.31
N VAL A 212 -11.56 10.50 -21.55
CA VAL A 212 -10.79 11.28 -22.55
C VAL A 212 -11.66 11.48 -23.80
N ASP A 213 -11.74 12.71 -24.31
CA ASP A 213 -12.40 13.00 -25.58
C ASP A 213 -11.49 12.59 -26.74
N LEU A 214 -11.88 11.54 -27.45
CA LEU A 214 -11.13 11.00 -28.58
C LEU A 214 -11.10 11.96 -29.78
N ASN A 215 -12.16 12.73 -30.02
CA ASN A 215 -12.22 13.68 -31.12
C ASN A 215 -11.29 14.86 -30.87
N LEU A 216 -11.36 15.43 -29.66
CA LEU A 216 -10.46 16.50 -29.24
C LEU A 216 -9.00 16.02 -29.25
N LEU A 217 -8.72 14.81 -28.72
CA LEU A 217 -7.39 14.23 -28.76
C LEU A 217 -6.87 14.05 -30.20
N GLN A 218 -7.75 13.61 -31.12
CA GLN A 218 -7.39 13.45 -32.52
C GLN A 218 -7.09 14.80 -33.20
N GLN A 219 -7.90 15.82 -32.94
CA GLN A 219 -7.65 17.18 -33.44
C GLN A 219 -6.29 17.70 -32.96
N LEU A 220 -5.99 17.54 -31.67
CA LEU A 220 -4.71 17.95 -31.08
C LEU A 220 -3.52 17.21 -31.69
N LEU A 221 -3.59 15.88 -31.82
CA LEU A 221 -2.51 15.07 -32.39
C LEU A 221 -2.28 15.34 -33.89
N ASN A 222 -3.34 15.73 -34.61
CA ASN A 222 -3.26 16.06 -36.03
C ASN A 222 -2.92 17.54 -36.29
N GLY A 223 -2.85 18.38 -35.26
CA GLY A 223 -2.62 19.82 -35.39
C GLY A 223 -3.81 20.59 -35.98
N LEU A 224 -5.03 20.08 -35.80
CA LEU A 224 -6.30 20.66 -36.27
C LEU A 224 -7.08 21.36 -35.15
N TYR A 225 -6.44 21.58 -33.99
CA TYR A 225 -7.09 22.24 -32.86
C TYR A 225 -7.04 23.76 -33.07
N GLU A 226 -8.21 24.39 -33.21
CA GLU A 226 -8.32 25.83 -33.51
C GLU A 226 -8.62 26.71 -32.29
N GLY A 227 -8.75 26.11 -31.10
CA GLY A 227 -9.10 26.83 -29.87
C GLY A 227 -10.55 27.33 -29.88
N GLU A 228 -11.28 27.17 -28.77
CA GLU A 228 -12.57 27.87 -28.62
C GLU A 228 -12.27 29.28 -28.11
N THR A 229 -12.68 30.30 -28.86
CA THR A 229 -12.49 31.72 -28.57
C THR A 229 -13.44 32.17 -27.45
N ASP A 230 -12.92 33.02 -26.55
CA ASP A 230 -13.64 33.94 -25.62
C ASP A 230 -13.68 33.68 -24.10
N GLU A 231 -12.75 32.92 -23.52
CA GLU A 231 -12.52 32.98 -22.05
C GLU A 231 -11.02 33.15 -21.74
N PRO A 232 -10.63 33.88 -20.66
CA PRO A 232 -9.24 34.20 -20.43
C PRO A 232 -8.41 32.93 -20.27
N VAL A 233 -7.61 32.71 -21.31
CA VAL A 233 -6.40 31.89 -21.33
C VAL A 233 -5.55 32.35 -20.13
N ASN A 234 -5.28 31.48 -19.15
CA ASN A 234 -4.31 31.69 -18.06
C ASN A 234 -4.81 32.30 -16.72
N ASN A 235 -5.84 31.71 -16.12
CA ASN A 235 -6.21 31.91 -14.71
C ASN A 235 -5.82 30.70 -13.84
N CYS A 236 -4.54 30.35 -13.82
CA CYS A 236 -4.06 29.20 -13.07
C CYS A 236 -3.97 29.52 -11.57
N TYR A 237 -4.62 28.72 -10.73
CA TYR A 237 -4.54 28.87 -9.26
C TYR A 237 -3.46 27.98 -8.62
N SER A 238 -2.53 27.45 -9.42
CA SER A 238 -1.49 26.55 -8.93
C SER A 238 -0.39 27.31 -8.18
N VAL A 239 -0.32 27.06 -6.87
CA VAL A 239 0.75 27.53 -5.99
C VAL A 239 1.48 26.33 -5.40
N PHE A 240 2.81 26.39 -5.36
CA PHE A 240 3.64 25.35 -4.77
C PHE A 240 4.63 25.93 -3.77
N SER A 241 4.98 25.15 -2.75
CA SER A 241 6.11 25.50 -1.87
C SER A 241 7.40 25.65 -2.69
N ASN A 242 8.26 26.60 -2.32
CA ASN A 242 9.52 26.82 -3.02
C ASN A 242 10.49 25.63 -2.94
N SER A 243 10.29 24.72 -1.96
CA SER A 243 11.03 23.47 -1.85
C SER A 243 10.71 22.44 -2.95
N THR A 244 9.65 22.66 -3.75
CA THR A 244 9.27 21.75 -4.83
C THR A 244 10.39 21.62 -5.87
N LYS A 245 10.67 20.39 -6.30
CA LYS A 245 11.59 20.11 -7.42
C LYS A 245 10.91 20.28 -8.79
N ARG A 246 9.59 20.55 -8.82
CA ARG A 246 8.86 20.77 -10.07
C ARG A 246 9.35 22.02 -10.78
N ILE A 247 9.53 21.89 -12.09
CA ILE A 247 9.90 22.96 -13.02
C ILE A 247 8.67 23.46 -13.78
N TYR A 248 7.73 22.56 -14.08
CA TYR A 248 6.51 22.84 -14.83
C TYR A 248 5.26 22.60 -13.98
N CYS A 249 4.23 23.37 -14.27
CA CYS A 249 2.88 23.20 -13.76
C CYS A 249 2.35 21.82 -14.19
N PRO A 250 1.72 21.05 -13.29
CA PRO A 250 1.09 19.80 -13.66
C PRO A 250 -0.15 20.01 -14.54
N HIS A 251 -0.80 21.17 -14.43
CA HIS A 251 -1.99 21.49 -15.20
C HIS A 251 -1.61 21.92 -16.63
N PRO A 252 -2.30 21.40 -17.66
CA PRO A 252 -2.14 21.85 -19.03
C PRO A 252 -2.72 23.26 -19.16
N HIS A 253 -2.03 24.09 -19.93
CA HIS A 253 -2.47 25.44 -20.24
C HIS A 253 -2.68 25.59 -21.74
N ARG A 254 -3.67 26.40 -22.10
CA ARG A 254 -3.86 26.82 -23.48
C ARG A 254 -2.94 28.00 -23.74
N SER A 255 -2.30 28.03 -24.89
CA SER A 255 -1.51 29.16 -25.37
C SER A 255 -1.84 29.28 -26.86
N GLU A 256 -2.76 30.19 -27.17
CA GLU A 256 -3.36 30.31 -28.51
C GLU A 256 -3.94 28.95 -28.96
N ASN A 257 -3.50 28.45 -30.12
CA ASN A 257 -3.95 27.18 -30.70
C ASN A 257 -3.13 25.97 -30.23
N THR A 258 -2.34 26.12 -29.16
CA THR A 258 -1.48 25.05 -28.63
C THR A 258 -1.74 24.76 -27.17
N ILE A 259 -1.53 23.50 -26.79
CA ILE A 259 -1.57 23.06 -25.39
C ILE A 259 -0.14 22.93 -24.89
N THR A 260 0.17 23.63 -23.81
CA THR A 260 1.52 23.70 -23.23
C THR A 260 1.49 23.41 -21.74
N GLN A 261 2.67 23.39 -21.11
CA GLN A 261 2.79 23.42 -19.65
C GLN A 261 3.43 24.72 -19.23
N GLY A 262 2.84 25.36 -18.24
CA GLY A 262 3.37 26.59 -17.67
C GLY A 262 4.62 26.33 -16.84
N LYS A 263 5.62 27.18 -16.97
CA LYS A 263 6.81 27.18 -16.12
C LYS A 263 6.46 27.69 -14.72
N LEU A 264 7.03 27.05 -13.70
CA LEU A 264 6.90 27.48 -12.32
C LEU A 264 7.95 28.56 -12.01
N MET A 265 7.49 29.77 -11.73
CA MET A 265 8.29 30.95 -11.45
C MET A 265 8.37 31.17 -9.94
N LYS A 266 9.57 31.46 -9.43
CA LYS A 266 9.78 31.75 -8.01
C LYS A 266 9.27 33.16 -7.69
N LYS A 267 8.45 33.26 -6.66
CA LYS A 267 8.04 34.51 -6.03
C LYS A 267 8.70 34.58 -4.66
N LEU A 268 9.69 35.45 -4.52
CA LEU A 268 10.46 35.61 -3.28
C LEU A 268 9.63 36.37 -2.23
N CYS A 269 10.04 36.26 -0.98
CA CYS A 269 9.42 36.92 0.15
C CYS A 269 10.49 37.49 1.08
N GLU A 270 10.17 38.58 1.77
CA GLU A 270 11.10 39.25 2.68
C GLU A 270 10.71 39.09 4.16
N VAL A 271 9.58 38.43 4.45
CA VAL A 271 9.13 38.16 5.81
C VAL A 271 10.21 37.36 6.56
N ARG A 272 10.53 37.85 7.76
CA ARG A 272 11.54 37.25 8.64
C ARG A 272 10.89 36.52 9.78
N PHE A 273 11.47 35.38 10.13
CA PHE A 273 11.12 34.60 11.30
C PHE A 273 12.32 34.50 12.24
N SER A 274 12.11 34.74 13.52
CA SER A 274 13.12 34.53 14.56
C SER A 274 12.57 33.54 15.59
N LYS A 275 13.24 32.39 15.75
CA LYS A 275 12.94 31.43 16.81
C LYS A 275 13.80 31.76 18.02
N LEU A 276 13.20 31.92 19.20
CA LEU A 276 13.91 32.06 20.47
C LEU A 276 13.66 30.83 21.32
N ILE A 277 14.74 30.17 21.70
CA ILE A 277 14.72 28.95 22.53
C ILE A 277 15.58 29.20 23.77
N PRO A 278 15.04 29.16 24.99
CA PRO A 278 15.82 29.27 26.22
C PRO A 278 16.99 28.29 26.26
N VAL A 279 18.15 28.75 26.72
CA VAL A 279 19.32 27.88 26.91
C VAL A 279 19.05 26.83 28.00
N ASP A 280 18.31 27.22 29.03
CA ASP A 280 17.78 26.33 30.05
C ASP A 280 16.25 26.27 29.97
N ILE A 281 15.76 25.33 29.16
CA ILE A 281 14.33 25.14 28.94
C ILE A 281 13.59 24.61 30.18
N LYS A 282 14.30 23.98 31.14
CA LYS A 282 13.66 23.44 32.35
C LYS A 282 13.26 24.57 33.30
N SER A 283 14.11 25.58 33.41
CA SER A 283 13.85 26.77 34.23
C SER A 283 12.89 27.76 33.55
N CYS A 284 12.81 27.74 32.22
CA CYS A 284 11.86 28.55 31.45
C CYS A 284 11.28 27.73 30.28
N PRO A 285 10.09 27.11 30.46
CA PRO A 285 9.48 26.25 29.45
C PRO A 285 8.70 27.03 28.39
N PHE A 286 9.23 28.17 27.94
CA PHE A 286 8.60 29.02 26.93
C PHE A 286 9.49 29.22 25.72
N VAL A 287 8.98 28.95 24.53
CA VAL A 287 9.67 29.26 23.26
C VAL A 287 8.87 30.27 22.46
N ILE A 288 9.56 31.12 21.70
CA ILE A 288 8.93 32.24 20.98
C ILE A 288 9.22 32.14 19.48
N LEU A 289 8.18 32.27 18.66
CA LEU A 289 8.28 32.53 17.22
C LEU A 289 7.94 33.99 16.96
N ILE A 290 8.89 34.75 16.44
CA ILE A 290 8.66 36.13 16.00
C ILE A 290 8.54 36.14 14.49
N SER A 291 7.51 36.78 13.96
CA SER A 291 7.28 36.99 12.53
C SER A 291 7.17 38.48 12.21
N LYS A 292 7.93 38.96 11.22
CA LYS A 292 7.97 40.39 10.85
C LYS A 292 7.98 40.61 9.34
N GLY A 293 7.13 41.52 8.88
CA GLY A 293 6.89 41.85 7.47
C GLY A 293 5.49 41.49 7.00
N ILE A 294 5.21 41.76 5.72
CA ILE A 294 4.00 41.36 5.01
C ILE A 294 4.38 40.34 3.95
N HIS A 295 3.63 39.23 3.88
CA HIS A 295 3.83 38.28 2.80
C HIS A 295 3.33 38.88 1.50
N THR A 296 4.19 38.95 0.49
CA THR A 296 3.85 39.45 -0.85
C THR A 296 3.55 38.30 -1.83
N HIS A 297 3.08 37.16 -1.33
CA HIS A 297 2.80 35.98 -2.14
C HIS A 297 1.60 35.24 -1.57
N PRO A 298 0.88 34.43 -2.37
CA PRO A 298 -0.24 33.66 -1.85
C PRO A 298 0.23 32.64 -0.81
N PRO A 299 -0.60 32.31 0.19
CA PRO A 299 -0.27 31.29 1.17
C PRO A 299 0.09 29.97 0.47
N PRO A 300 1.23 29.33 0.79
CA PRO A 300 1.56 28.03 0.22
C PRO A 300 0.48 27.01 0.59
N PRO A 301 0.19 25.99 -0.23
CA PRO A 301 -0.71 24.93 0.16
C PRO A 301 -0.08 24.10 1.30
N PRO A 302 -0.91 23.58 2.23
CA PRO A 302 -0.42 22.77 3.35
C PRO A 302 0.23 21.49 2.83
N ASN A 303 1.54 21.39 3.05
CA ASN A 303 2.33 20.24 2.66
C ASN A 303 2.77 19.41 3.86
N GLN A 304 2.89 20.02 5.02
CA GLN A 304 3.21 19.32 6.26
C GLN A 304 1.91 18.90 6.93
N VAL A 305 1.86 17.68 7.47
CA VAL A 305 0.76 17.24 8.33
C VAL A 305 1.07 17.77 9.73
N PRO A 306 0.17 18.56 10.36
CA PRO A 306 0.38 19.06 11.70
C PRO A 306 0.77 17.96 12.69
N VAL A 307 1.64 18.26 13.66
CA VAL A 307 2.17 17.28 14.61
C VAL A 307 1.06 16.56 15.37
N THR A 308 0.00 17.28 15.77
CA THR A 308 -1.15 16.72 16.50
C THR A 308 -1.89 15.68 15.66
N ILE A 309 -2.18 16.00 14.39
CA ILE A 309 -2.82 15.11 13.43
C ILE A 309 -1.92 13.92 13.11
N ARG A 310 -0.63 14.17 12.89
CA ARG A 310 0.38 13.14 12.64
C ARG A 310 0.43 12.13 13.78
N THR A 311 0.45 12.60 15.02
CA THR A 311 0.52 11.73 16.22
C THR A 311 -0.73 10.86 16.33
N ARG A 312 -1.94 11.44 16.22
CA ARG A 312 -3.20 10.65 16.22
C ARG A 312 -3.27 9.66 15.07
N LEU A 313 -2.77 10.02 13.89
CA LEU A 313 -2.73 9.12 12.74
C LEU A 313 -1.79 7.94 12.99
N GLN A 314 -0.63 8.18 13.62
CA GLN A 314 0.31 7.13 14.01
C GLN A 314 -0.31 6.20 15.07
N GLU A 315 -1.01 6.74 16.08
CA GLU A 315 -1.74 5.95 17.08
C GLU A 315 -2.80 5.05 16.45
N LEU A 316 -3.60 5.59 15.51
CA LEU A 316 -4.56 4.79 14.74
C LEU A 316 -3.87 3.64 14.00
N ILE A 317 -2.72 3.90 13.37
CA ILE A 317 -1.98 2.87 12.63
C ILE A 317 -1.43 1.81 13.61
N HIS A 318 -0.93 2.21 14.78
CA HIS A 318 -0.47 1.25 15.80
C HIS A 318 -1.62 0.36 16.29
N GLN A 319 -2.79 0.93 16.58
CA GLN A 319 -3.92 0.13 17.05
C GLN A 319 -4.46 -0.80 15.96
N ALA A 320 -4.53 -0.35 14.72
CA ALA A 320 -4.93 -1.21 13.60
C ALA A 320 -3.99 -2.40 13.39
N ASN A 321 -2.69 -2.26 13.69
CA ASN A 321 -1.72 -3.36 13.58
C ASN A 321 -1.85 -4.39 14.72
N ASN A 322 -2.38 -4.01 15.88
CA ASN A 322 -2.57 -4.95 17.00
C ASN A 322 -3.65 -6.00 16.69
N ASP A 323 -4.53 -5.74 15.73
CA ASP A 323 -5.61 -6.64 15.34
C ASP A 323 -5.17 -7.73 14.32
N ASN A 324 -3.87 -7.98 14.15
CA ASN A 324 -3.28 -9.01 13.28
C ASN A 324 -3.75 -8.96 11.81
N THR A 325 -4.20 -7.80 11.33
CA THR A 325 -4.54 -7.57 9.92
C THR A 325 -3.47 -6.71 9.27
N ASP A 326 -3.07 -7.05 8.04
CA ASP A 326 -2.11 -6.25 7.28
C ASP A 326 -2.69 -4.84 7.06
N VAL A 327 -2.11 -3.87 7.76
CA VAL A 327 -2.53 -2.48 7.65
C VAL A 327 -2.00 -1.91 6.35
N THR A 328 -2.91 -1.72 5.40
CA THR A 328 -2.64 -1.04 4.12
C THR A 328 -3.31 0.32 4.08
N PRO A 329 -2.87 1.26 3.22
CA PRO A 329 -3.59 2.53 3.04
C PRO A 329 -5.06 2.29 2.71
N THR A 330 -5.34 1.29 1.86
CA THR A 330 -6.70 0.92 1.50
C THR A 330 -7.48 0.45 2.72
N HIS A 331 -6.93 -0.45 3.54
CA HIS A 331 -7.61 -0.93 4.76
C HIS A 331 -8.01 0.22 5.69
N ILE A 332 -7.12 1.19 5.90
CA ILE A 332 -7.42 2.39 6.70
C ILE A 332 -8.51 3.25 6.07
N ILE A 333 -8.45 3.48 4.75
CA ILE A 333 -9.38 4.36 4.02
C ILE A 333 -10.76 3.74 3.87
N THR A 334 -10.84 2.46 3.55
CA THR A 334 -12.11 1.75 3.32
C THR A 334 -12.76 1.26 4.60
N GLY A 335 -11.99 1.19 5.69
CA GLY A 335 -12.50 0.80 7.01
C GLY A 335 -13.19 1.96 7.73
N ASN A 336 -13.87 1.65 8.83
CA ASN A 336 -14.48 2.67 9.70
C ASN A 336 -13.49 3.38 10.62
N LEU A 337 -12.20 3.01 10.58
CA LEU A 337 -11.17 3.49 11.50
C LEU A 337 -11.03 5.03 11.47
N ILE A 338 -11.04 5.64 10.28
CA ILE A 338 -10.96 7.10 10.14
C ILE A 338 -12.15 7.78 10.81
N LYS A 339 -13.37 7.28 10.57
CA LYS A 339 -14.58 7.81 11.19
C LYS A 339 -14.60 7.62 12.71
N THR A 340 -14.15 6.46 13.19
CA THR A 340 -14.06 6.18 14.62
C THR A 340 -13.04 7.06 15.33
N TYR A 341 -11.88 7.33 14.71
CA TYR A 341 -10.79 8.07 15.35
C TYR A 341 -10.88 9.58 15.19
N PHE A 342 -11.26 10.05 14.00
CA PHE A 342 -11.24 11.47 13.63
C PHE A 342 -12.65 12.05 13.47
N GLY A 343 -13.71 11.23 13.51
CA GLY A 343 -15.09 11.68 13.35
C GLY A 343 -15.48 12.08 11.93
N VAL A 344 -14.57 11.93 10.96
CA VAL A 344 -14.77 12.31 9.54
C VAL A 344 -14.78 11.10 8.63
N GLU A 345 -15.34 11.24 7.43
CA GLU A 345 -15.46 10.12 6.49
C GLU A 345 -14.23 9.97 5.60
N TYR A 346 -13.57 11.08 5.24
CA TYR A 346 -12.42 11.05 4.34
C TYR A 346 -11.15 11.60 5.00
N LEU A 347 -9.98 11.05 4.63
CA LEU A 347 -8.68 11.56 5.08
C LEU A 347 -8.45 13.03 4.71
N SER A 348 -8.97 13.45 3.55
CA SER A 348 -8.91 14.84 3.09
C SER A 348 -9.61 15.80 4.05
N ASP A 349 -10.64 15.34 4.75
CA ASP A 349 -11.43 16.14 5.68
C ASP A 349 -10.69 16.34 7.01
N ILE A 350 -9.77 15.44 7.35
CA ILE A 350 -8.88 15.61 8.51
C ILE A 350 -7.94 16.79 8.26
N HIS A 351 -7.25 16.76 7.11
CA HIS A 351 -6.36 17.84 6.70
C HIS A 351 -6.05 17.78 5.21
N ALA A 352 -6.00 18.93 4.53
CA ALA A 352 -5.71 19.01 3.10
C ALA A 352 -4.37 18.35 2.70
N SER A 353 -3.39 18.33 3.61
CA SER A 353 -2.12 17.62 3.38
C SER A 353 -2.27 16.08 3.26
N LEU A 354 -3.35 15.48 3.77
CA LEU A 354 -3.58 14.04 3.73
C LEU A 354 -4.31 13.58 2.47
N ASN A 355 -4.66 14.50 1.57
CA ASN A 355 -5.25 14.16 0.26
C ASN A 355 -4.29 13.33 -0.63
N ASN A 356 -3.00 13.27 -0.30
CA ASN A 356 -2.04 12.38 -0.96
C ASN A 356 -1.92 11.05 -0.21
N THR A 357 -2.46 9.98 -0.79
CA THR A 357 -2.42 8.62 -0.24
C THR A 357 -0.99 8.08 -0.04
N ASP A 358 0.00 8.58 -0.78
CA ASP A 358 1.40 8.20 -0.60
C ASP A 358 1.95 8.66 0.75
N ARG A 359 1.43 9.76 1.32
CA ARG A 359 1.81 10.19 2.68
C ARG A 359 1.31 9.21 3.72
N LEU A 360 0.07 8.73 3.59
CA LEU A 360 -0.44 7.69 4.47
C LEU A 360 0.40 6.42 4.34
N ARG A 361 0.72 6.00 3.11
CA ARG A 361 1.59 4.84 2.86
C ARG A 361 2.94 5.00 3.55
N TYR A 362 3.56 6.18 3.45
CA TYR A 362 4.82 6.47 4.14
C TYR A 362 4.72 6.27 5.66
N TYR A 363 3.66 6.76 6.31
CA TYR A 363 3.47 6.57 7.75
C TYR A 363 3.25 5.10 8.13
N ILE A 364 2.42 4.39 7.35
CA ILE A 364 2.21 2.95 7.53
C ILE A 364 3.53 2.19 7.41
N ASP A 365 4.28 2.41 6.32
CA ASP A 365 5.55 1.72 6.07
C ASP A 365 6.57 2.00 7.18
N LYS A 366 6.57 3.21 7.74
CA LYS A 366 7.44 3.57 8.86
C LYS A 366 7.07 2.77 10.11
N ILE A 367 5.80 2.76 10.50
CA ILE A 367 5.32 2.04 11.69
C ILE A 367 5.46 0.52 11.53
N GLN A 368 5.16 -0.01 10.34
CA GLN A 368 5.34 -1.42 10.01
C GLN A 368 6.79 -1.90 10.22
N LYS A 369 7.78 -1.07 9.88
CA LYS A 369 9.20 -1.37 10.16
C LYS A 369 9.56 -1.32 11.65
N GLU A 370 8.86 -0.50 12.44
CA GLU A 370 9.05 -0.42 13.88
C GLU A 370 8.44 -1.64 14.60
N ILE A 371 7.23 -2.07 14.19
CA ILE A 371 6.52 -3.22 14.76
C ILE A 371 7.13 -4.55 14.27
N HIS A 372 7.48 -4.64 13.00
CA HIS A 372 8.02 -5.85 12.36
C HIS A 372 9.43 -5.58 11.80
N PRO A 373 10.47 -5.52 12.65
CA PRO A 373 11.83 -5.16 12.24
C PRO A 373 12.46 -6.12 11.24
N GLN A 374 12.06 -7.41 11.26
CA GLN A 374 12.46 -8.43 10.28
C GLN A 374 11.42 -8.64 9.16
N GLY A 375 10.45 -7.72 9.06
CA GLY A 375 9.28 -7.83 8.20
C GLY A 375 8.27 -8.88 8.67
N GLN A 376 7.19 -9.01 7.90
CA GLN A 376 6.12 -9.98 8.16
C GLN A 376 6.29 -11.29 7.35
N GLY A 377 7.40 -11.43 6.62
CA GLY A 377 7.72 -12.63 5.85
C GLY A 377 8.32 -13.74 6.71
N LEU A 378 8.91 -14.75 6.06
CA LEU A 378 9.53 -15.90 6.72
C LEU A 378 10.55 -15.51 7.81
N LEU A 379 11.38 -14.49 7.56
CA LEU A 379 12.35 -13.99 8.54
C LEU A 379 11.68 -13.45 9.81
N GLY A 380 10.51 -12.80 9.68
CA GLY A 380 9.71 -12.36 10.81
C GLY A 380 9.17 -13.54 11.64
N VAL A 381 8.68 -14.58 10.97
CA VAL A 381 8.20 -15.81 11.63
C VAL A 381 9.35 -16.50 12.37
N VAL A 382 10.51 -16.63 11.74
CA VAL A 382 11.72 -17.19 12.37
C VAL A 382 12.13 -16.38 13.59
N TYR A 383 12.17 -15.05 13.47
CA TYR A 383 12.55 -14.16 14.56
C TYR A 383 11.60 -14.31 15.76
N ASN A 384 10.29 -14.45 15.51
CA ASN A 384 9.28 -14.52 16.56
C ASN A 384 9.09 -15.93 17.15
N TYR A 385 9.31 -17.00 16.37
CA TYR A 385 8.90 -18.37 16.74
C TYR A 385 10.02 -19.41 16.67
N SER A 386 11.24 -19.02 16.23
CA SER A 386 12.50 -19.75 16.38
C SER A 386 12.45 -21.28 16.18
N GLN A 387 12.50 -21.74 14.93
CA GLN A 387 12.87 -23.14 14.61
C GLN A 387 13.36 -23.27 13.16
N PHE A 388 14.64 -23.59 12.98
CA PHE A 388 15.20 -24.09 11.71
C PHE A 388 15.72 -25.50 11.95
N PHE A 389 15.50 -26.40 10.98
CA PHE A 389 16.21 -27.67 10.90
C PHE A 389 17.59 -27.44 10.28
N GLU A 390 18.59 -28.24 10.69
CA GLU A 390 20.02 -28.06 10.36
C GLU A 390 20.34 -28.05 8.85
N ASP A 391 19.42 -28.47 7.98
CA ASP A 391 19.61 -28.61 6.54
C ASP A 391 18.79 -27.64 5.69
N GLU A 392 18.39 -26.49 6.24
CA GLU A 392 17.60 -25.44 5.58
C GLU A 392 16.17 -25.88 5.16
N HIS A 393 15.68 -27.01 5.68
CA HIS A 393 14.27 -27.38 5.54
C HIS A 393 13.41 -26.54 6.49
N VAL A 394 12.52 -25.73 5.93
CA VAL A 394 11.55 -24.93 6.68
C VAL A 394 10.28 -25.74 6.90
N ILE A 395 9.82 -25.84 8.14
CA ILE A 395 8.51 -26.39 8.50
C ILE A 395 7.86 -25.44 9.50
N ILE A 396 6.78 -24.77 9.09
CA ILE A 396 5.97 -23.94 9.99
C ILE A 396 4.61 -24.59 10.09
N VAL A 397 4.23 -25.03 11.30
CA VAL A 397 2.94 -25.66 11.56
C VAL A 397 2.01 -24.66 12.21
N CYS A 398 0.87 -24.42 11.57
CA CYS A 398 -0.23 -23.59 12.10
C CYS A 398 -1.40 -24.51 12.49
N THR A 399 -1.64 -24.62 13.79
CA THR A 399 -2.73 -25.42 14.37
C THR A 399 -3.06 -24.93 15.79
N THR A 400 -4.20 -25.33 16.35
CA THR A 400 -4.57 -25.14 17.75
C THR A 400 -4.76 -26.47 18.46
N SER A 401 -4.69 -26.47 19.80
CA SER A 401 -4.92 -27.68 20.59
C SER A 401 -6.32 -28.27 20.36
N GLU A 402 -7.34 -27.44 20.15
CA GLU A 402 -8.71 -27.87 19.83
C GLU A 402 -8.77 -28.60 18.48
N GLN A 403 -8.09 -28.06 17.46
CA GLN A 403 -8.03 -28.68 16.14
C GLN A 403 -7.40 -30.08 16.20
N LEU A 404 -6.29 -30.23 16.93
CA LEU A 404 -5.62 -31.53 17.07
C LEU A 404 -6.45 -32.53 17.88
N ASN A 405 -7.16 -32.06 18.91
CA ASN A 405 -8.10 -32.89 19.68
C ASN A 405 -9.27 -33.41 18.85
N GLU A 406 -9.75 -32.64 17.86
CA GLU A 406 -10.75 -33.14 16.91
C GLU A 406 -10.13 -34.07 15.87
N TRP A 407 -8.91 -33.78 15.41
CA TRP A 407 -8.22 -34.61 14.42
C TRP A 407 -8.03 -36.06 14.88
N ILE A 408 -7.66 -36.29 16.15
CA ILE A 408 -7.49 -37.65 16.69
C ILE A 408 -8.79 -38.46 16.77
N LYS A 409 -9.96 -37.79 16.78
CA LYS A 409 -11.27 -38.46 16.84
C LYS A 409 -11.74 -38.94 15.47
N CYS A 410 -11.22 -38.36 14.39
CA CYS A 410 -11.63 -38.72 13.04
C CYS A 410 -11.24 -40.17 12.69
N LYS A 411 -12.01 -40.81 11.81
CA LYS A 411 -11.64 -42.12 11.23
C LYS A 411 -10.89 -41.97 9.91
N HIS A 412 -11.07 -40.86 9.22
CA HIS A 412 -10.37 -40.57 7.99
C HIS A 412 -10.18 -39.06 7.84
N PHE A 413 -9.17 -38.66 7.08
CA PHE A 413 -8.93 -37.27 6.73
C PHE A 413 -8.21 -37.20 5.38
N GLN A 414 -8.20 -36.02 4.79
CA GLN A 414 -7.53 -35.73 3.53
C GLN A 414 -6.27 -34.90 3.79
N ILE A 415 -5.21 -35.20 3.05
CA ILE A 415 -4.04 -34.35 2.95
C ILE A 415 -3.94 -33.80 1.53
N ASP A 416 -3.55 -32.53 1.41
CA ASP A 416 -3.39 -31.86 0.13
C ASP A 416 -2.16 -30.95 0.14
N LEU A 417 -1.43 -30.89 -0.98
CA LEU A 417 -0.31 -29.96 -1.15
C LEU A 417 -0.66 -28.94 -2.23
N SER A 418 -0.72 -27.67 -1.82
CA SER A 418 -0.89 -26.53 -2.70
C SER A 418 0.45 -25.86 -3.00
N PHE A 419 0.79 -25.76 -4.28
CA PHE A 419 2.01 -25.09 -4.73
C PHE A 419 1.79 -23.59 -4.93
N LYS A 420 2.74 -22.76 -4.48
CA LYS A 420 2.79 -21.31 -4.76
C LYS A 420 1.56 -20.51 -4.30
N ARG A 421 0.84 -21.00 -3.27
CA ARG A 421 -0.27 -20.26 -2.64
C ARG A 421 0.21 -19.04 -1.86
N VAL A 422 1.46 -19.08 -1.38
CA VAL A 422 2.19 -17.97 -0.77
C VAL A 422 3.25 -17.46 -1.75
N MET A 423 3.49 -16.14 -1.79
CA MET A 423 4.52 -15.55 -2.64
C MET A 423 5.91 -16.12 -2.28
N GLY A 424 6.60 -16.72 -3.26
CA GLY A 424 7.95 -17.29 -3.10
C GLY A 424 8.02 -18.80 -3.36
N GLU A 425 9.00 -19.45 -2.74
CA GLU A 425 9.27 -20.91 -2.88
C GLU A 425 8.61 -21.76 -1.77
N ILE A 426 7.60 -21.22 -1.09
CA ILE A 426 6.90 -21.91 0.00
C ILE A 426 5.62 -22.57 -0.53
N ASN A 427 5.48 -23.85 -0.23
CA ASN A 427 4.27 -24.65 -0.48
C ASN A 427 3.47 -24.78 0.81
N GLU A 428 2.16 -25.05 0.68
CA GLU A 428 1.25 -25.25 1.80
C GLU A 428 0.70 -26.67 1.77
N PHE A 429 0.92 -27.41 2.86
CA PHE A 429 0.42 -28.76 3.08
C PHE A 429 -0.72 -28.70 4.11
N GLU A 430 -1.93 -29.09 3.72
CA GLU A 430 -3.13 -29.02 4.54
C GLU A 430 -3.60 -30.40 5.01
N ILE A 431 -4.14 -30.46 6.22
CA ILE A 431 -4.83 -31.62 6.79
C ILE A 431 -6.29 -31.25 6.99
N ASN A 432 -7.16 -31.87 6.21
CA ASN A 432 -8.56 -31.47 6.05
C ASN A 432 -9.51 -32.64 6.33
N TYR A 433 -10.70 -32.34 6.84
CA TYR A 433 -11.80 -33.28 7.00
C TYR A 433 -13.12 -32.64 6.59
N TYR A 434 -13.92 -33.35 5.79
CA TYR A 434 -15.26 -32.90 5.47
C TYR A 434 -16.24 -33.35 6.55
N SER A 435 -16.77 -32.41 7.34
CA SER A 435 -17.83 -32.70 8.30
C SER A 435 -19.18 -32.75 7.59
N ASN A 436 -19.78 -33.94 7.54
CA ASN A 436 -21.15 -34.10 7.02
C ASN A 436 -22.19 -33.43 7.92
N GLU A 437 -21.92 -33.34 9.23
CA GLU A 437 -22.82 -32.72 10.21
C GLU A 437 -22.94 -31.20 9.97
N HIS A 438 -21.81 -30.54 9.70
CA HIS A 438 -21.77 -29.10 9.49
C HIS A 438 -21.72 -28.69 8.01
N ASN A 439 -21.64 -29.66 7.10
CA ASN A 439 -21.52 -29.47 5.65
C ASN A 439 -20.37 -28.52 5.26
N LEU A 440 -19.22 -28.67 5.93
CA LEU A 440 -18.05 -27.80 5.73
C LEU A 440 -16.73 -28.57 5.90
N ILE A 441 -15.67 -28.04 5.28
CA ILE A 441 -14.31 -28.56 5.42
C ILE A 441 -13.69 -27.96 6.69
N LEU A 442 -13.31 -28.83 7.62
CA LEU A 442 -12.51 -28.51 8.78
C LEU A 442 -11.03 -28.72 8.44
N THR A 443 -10.22 -27.68 8.60
CA THR A 443 -8.75 -27.79 8.52
C THR A 443 -8.19 -27.97 9.91
N PHE A 444 -7.46 -29.06 10.15
CA PHE A 444 -6.83 -29.34 11.44
C PHE A 444 -5.44 -28.74 11.56
N ALA A 445 -4.66 -28.76 10.49
CA ALA A 445 -3.34 -28.16 10.47
C ALA A 445 -2.99 -27.66 9.07
N ARG A 446 -2.21 -26.59 9.03
CA ARG A 446 -1.54 -26.11 7.82
C ARG A 446 -0.04 -26.12 8.06
N VAL A 447 0.71 -26.64 7.11
CA VAL A 447 2.17 -26.73 7.18
C VAL A 447 2.77 -25.98 6.00
N PHE A 448 3.54 -24.93 6.28
CA PHE A 448 4.29 -24.21 5.25
C PHE A 448 5.71 -24.78 5.15
N THR A 449 6.11 -25.18 3.95
CA THR A 449 7.39 -25.85 3.69
C THR A 449 8.02 -25.43 2.36
N ASN A 450 9.35 -25.32 2.32
CA ASN A 450 10.12 -25.03 1.10
C ASN A 450 10.52 -26.30 0.32
N ARG A 451 10.22 -27.50 0.82
CA ARG A 451 10.62 -28.77 0.20
C ARG A 451 9.42 -29.72 0.02
N ALA A 452 9.40 -30.42 -1.11
CA ALA A 452 8.42 -31.44 -1.48
C ALA A 452 9.11 -32.73 -1.95
N ILE A 453 9.97 -33.30 -1.09
CA ILE A 453 10.70 -34.55 -1.31
C ILE A 453 10.40 -35.54 -0.17
N THR A 454 10.66 -36.83 -0.37
CA THR A 454 10.32 -37.90 0.59
C THR A 454 10.79 -37.62 2.02
N ILE A 455 12.06 -37.23 2.20
CA ILE A 455 12.62 -36.94 3.53
C ILE A 455 11.92 -35.74 4.18
N ALA A 456 11.55 -34.73 3.39
CA ALA A 456 10.83 -33.56 3.88
C ALA A 456 9.43 -33.95 4.37
N TYR A 457 8.70 -34.77 3.62
CA TYR A 457 7.38 -35.25 4.04
C TYR A 457 7.45 -36.14 5.29
N GLN A 458 8.42 -37.06 5.37
CA GLN A 458 8.66 -37.87 6.57
C GLN A 458 8.83 -37.00 7.81
N ARG A 459 9.63 -35.93 7.71
CA ARG A 459 9.79 -34.97 8.81
C ARG A 459 8.51 -34.20 9.13
N ILE A 460 7.76 -33.76 8.13
CA ILE A 460 6.47 -33.09 8.34
C ILE A 460 5.52 -34.01 9.12
N PHE A 461 5.38 -35.27 8.73
CA PHE A 461 4.55 -36.23 9.46
C PHE A 461 5.04 -36.46 10.89
N ARG A 462 6.36 -36.60 11.08
CA ARG A 462 6.94 -36.75 12.43
C ARG A 462 6.62 -35.55 13.32
N VAL A 463 6.87 -34.33 12.83
CA VAL A 463 6.57 -33.09 13.56
C VAL A 463 5.09 -33.01 13.91
N LEU A 464 4.20 -33.37 12.98
CA LEU A 464 2.76 -33.39 13.25
C LEU A 464 2.37 -34.41 14.32
N PHE A 465 2.93 -35.62 14.27
CA PHE A 465 2.64 -36.68 15.26
C PHE A 465 3.15 -36.30 16.65
N ASP A 466 4.36 -35.74 16.72
CA ASP A 466 4.96 -35.23 17.95
C ASP A 466 4.11 -34.08 18.52
N LEU A 467 3.65 -33.15 17.66
CA LEU A 467 2.82 -32.02 18.08
C LEU A 467 1.45 -32.47 18.60
N VAL A 468 0.84 -33.49 17.99
CA VAL A 468 -0.39 -34.12 18.50
C VAL A 468 -0.17 -34.66 19.90
N LEU A 469 0.91 -35.42 20.13
CA LEU A 469 1.24 -35.92 21.46
C LEU A 469 1.48 -34.77 22.46
N GLN A 470 2.23 -33.75 22.08
CA GLN A 470 2.56 -32.62 22.94
C GLN A 470 1.34 -31.80 23.36
N LEU A 471 0.41 -31.52 22.43
CA LEU A 471 -0.73 -30.62 22.67
C LEU A 471 -1.99 -31.33 23.15
N THR A 472 -2.17 -32.62 22.84
CA THR A 472 -3.35 -33.40 23.27
C THR A 472 -3.04 -34.37 24.42
N GLY A 473 -1.76 -34.63 24.71
CA GLY A 473 -1.32 -35.64 25.66
C GLY A 473 -1.51 -37.09 25.18
N SER A 474 -2.08 -37.30 23.98
CA SER A 474 -2.35 -38.62 23.40
C SER A 474 -1.64 -38.76 22.05
N PRO A 475 -0.85 -39.82 21.82
CA PRO A 475 -0.21 -40.01 20.53
C PRO A 475 -1.26 -40.38 19.46
N PRO A 476 -1.02 -40.04 18.18
CA PRO A 476 -1.88 -40.51 17.10
C PRO A 476 -1.92 -42.04 17.08
N GLN A 477 -3.11 -42.59 16.87
CA GLN A 477 -3.34 -44.03 16.78
C GLN A 477 -3.75 -44.38 15.35
N PHE A 478 -3.25 -45.53 14.88
CA PHE A 478 -3.47 -46.04 13.53
C PHE A 478 -4.13 -47.41 13.61
N LYS A 479 -5.26 -47.60 12.92
CA LYS A 479 -6.08 -48.80 13.10
C LYS A 479 -5.34 -50.10 12.76
N HIS A 480 -4.49 -50.09 11.74
CA HIS A 480 -3.74 -51.29 11.32
C HIS A 480 -2.55 -51.63 12.22
N ILE A 481 -2.08 -50.67 13.03
CA ILE A 481 -0.98 -50.87 13.99
C ILE A 481 -1.54 -51.15 15.39
N HIS A 482 -2.51 -50.35 15.83
CA HIS A 482 -2.99 -50.29 17.21
C HIS A 482 -4.41 -50.84 17.42
N GLY A 483 -5.13 -51.19 16.34
CA GLY A 483 -6.54 -51.62 16.39
C GLY A 483 -7.55 -50.47 16.55
N SER A 484 -7.10 -49.23 16.76
CA SER A 484 -7.95 -48.05 16.93
C SER A 484 -7.34 -46.80 16.28
N GLY A 485 -8.06 -45.66 16.31
CA GLY A 485 -7.61 -44.40 15.70
C GLY A 485 -7.97 -44.24 14.23
N TRP A 486 -7.04 -43.68 13.45
CA TRP A 486 -7.19 -43.37 12.03
C TRP A 486 -7.23 -44.63 11.17
N ASN A 487 -8.21 -44.71 10.28
CA ASN A 487 -8.43 -45.84 9.38
C ASN A 487 -7.92 -45.57 7.97
N CYS A 488 -7.98 -44.32 7.53
CA CYS A 488 -7.75 -43.97 6.13
C CYS A 488 -7.23 -42.54 6.00
N ILE A 489 -6.18 -42.36 5.20
CA ILE A 489 -5.63 -41.07 4.80
C ILE A 489 -5.84 -40.94 3.29
N ILE A 490 -6.59 -39.93 2.90
CA ILE A 490 -6.94 -39.66 1.51
C ILE A 490 -5.97 -38.61 0.98
N ALA A 491 -5.30 -38.88 -0.13
CA ALA A 491 -4.31 -37.94 -0.67
C ALA A 491 -4.23 -38.01 -2.19
N ASP A 492 -3.48 -37.06 -2.76
CA ASP A 492 -3.01 -37.20 -4.13
C ASP A 492 -2.00 -38.33 -4.27
N LEU A 493 -1.96 -38.92 -5.47
CA LEU A 493 -0.97 -39.94 -5.83
C LEU A 493 0.41 -39.30 -6.07
N ASP A 494 0.95 -38.63 -5.05
CA ASP A 494 2.32 -38.11 -5.02
C ASP A 494 3.25 -39.13 -4.34
N TYR A 495 4.19 -39.69 -5.10
CA TYR A 495 5.10 -40.73 -4.63
C TYR A 495 5.93 -40.28 -3.42
N ALA A 496 6.44 -39.04 -3.45
CA ALA A 496 7.28 -38.53 -2.39
C ALA A 496 6.50 -38.39 -1.07
N GLN A 497 5.27 -37.89 -1.12
CA GLN A 497 4.36 -37.75 0.00
C GLN A 497 3.96 -39.11 0.57
N ALA A 498 3.51 -40.04 -0.28
CA ALA A 498 3.11 -41.38 0.13
C ALA A 498 4.27 -42.12 0.79
N LYS A 499 5.45 -42.13 0.15
CA LYS A 499 6.65 -42.75 0.73
C LYS A 499 7.08 -42.10 2.04
N GLY A 500 7.00 -40.77 2.13
CA GLY A 500 7.31 -40.04 3.36
C GLY A 500 6.40 -40.44 4.53
N LEU A 501 5.10 -40.60 4.26
CA LEU A 501 4.14 -41.14 5.24
C LEU A 501 4.49 -42.57 5.64
N GLY A 502 4.73 -43.46 4.67
CA GLY A 502 5.07 -44.85 4.94
C GLY A 502 6.34 -45.00 5.80
N LEU A 503 7.37 -44.18 5.55
CA LEU A 503 8.59 -44.14 6.36
C LEU A 503 8.32 -43.63 7.78
N ALA A 504 7.49 -42.59 7.94
CA ALA A 504 7.10 -42.10 9.27
C ALA A 504 6.29 -43.15 10.06
N LEU A 505 5.50 -43.98 9.39
CA LEU A 505 4.77 -45.09 10.01
C LEU A 505 5.70 -46.25 10.38
N ASN A 506 6.70 -46.55 9.56
CA ASN A 506 7.71 -47.59 9.83
C ASN A 506 8.54 -47.24 11.09
N GLU A 507 8.79 -45.96 11.35
CA GLU A 507 9.39 -45.50 12.62
C GLU A 507 8.51 -45.83 13.85
N ILE A 508 7.18 -45.97 13.67
CA ILE A 508 6.23 -46.30 14.73
C ILE A 508 6.06 -47.83 14.88
N ASP A 509 5.98 -48.56 13.76
CA ASP A 509 5.84 -50.03 13.72
C ASP A 509 6.76 -50.64 12.65
N ASN A 510 7.96 -51.06 13.06
CA ASN A 510 8.96 -51.63 12.16
C ASN A 510 8.67 -53.08 11.72
N THR A 511 7.53 -53.66 12.11
CA THR A 511 7.14 -55.02 11.68
C THR A 511 6.70 -55.07 10.21
N LYS A 512 6.40 -53.91 9.63
CA LYS A 512 5.96 -53.73 8.24
C LYS A 512 6.90 -52.74 7.56
N ASP A 513 7.10 -52.91 6.27
CA ASP A 513 7.80 -51.89 5.50
C ASP A 513 6.87 -50.71 5.16
N TRP A 514 7.44 -49.71 4.51
CA TRP A 514 6.70 -48.50 4.17
C TRP A 514 5.60 -48.75 3.13
N GLU A 515 5.74 -49.75 2.26
CA GLU A 515 4.76 -50.11 1.22
C GLU A 515 3.56 -50.81 1.87
N GLU A 516 3.83 -51.79 2.74
CA GLU A 516 2.82 -52.53 3.48
C GLU A 516 1.97 -51.62 4.36
N HIS A 517 2.57 -50.63 5.03
CA HIS A 517 1.81 -49.62 5.76
C HIS A 517 0.82 -48.86 4.88
N LEU A 518 1.23 -48.45 3.67
CA LEU A 518 0.38 -47.69 2.76
C LEU A 518 -0.81 -48.51 2.28
N VAL A 519 -0.64 -49.82 2.04
CA VAL A 519 -1.75 -50.72 1.67
C VAL A 519 -2.90 -50.68 2.68
N HIS A 520 -2.57 -50.51 3.97
CA HIS A 520 -3.56 -50.51 5.05
C HIS A 520 -4.23 -49.16 5.30
N ILE A 521 -3.58 -48.04 5.00
CA ILE A 521 -4.04 -46.71 5.43
C ILE A 521 -4.25 -45.71 4.31
N PHE A 522 -3.56 -45.84 3.18
CA PHE A 522 -3.53 -44.78 2.15
C PHE A 522 -4.57 -45.04 1.05
N ARG A 523 -5.29 -43.97 0.64
CA ARG A 523 -6.24 -44.01 -0.48
C ARG A 523 -6.06 -42.79 -1.38
N SER A 524 -6.16 -43.01 -2.69
CA SER A 524 -6.15 -41.94 -3.68
C SER A 524 -7.42 -41.09 -3.61
N CYS A 525 -7.28 -39.78 -3.69
CA CYS A 525 -8.40 -38.84 -3.78
C CYS A 525 -9.15 -39.00 -5.13
N LEU A 526 -10.42 -39.40 -5.05
CA LEU A 526 -11.28 -39.59 -6.23
C LEU A 526 -11.53 -38.29 -7.01
N VAL A 527 -11.63 -37.16 -6.30
CA VAL A 527 -11.87 -35.84 -6.90
C VAL A 527 -10.67 -35.44 -7.76
N HIS A 528 -9.45 -35.57 -7.21
CA HIS A 528 -8.24 -35.24 -7.92
C HIS A 528 -7.95 -36.20 -9.07
N TYR A 529 -8.22 -37.50 -8.90
CA TYR A 529 -8.16 -38.48 -9.98
C TYR A 529 -9.09 -38.10 -11.15
N LYS A 530 -10.36 -37.84 -10.87
CA LYS A 530 -11.35 -37.43 -11.90
C LYS A 530 -10.99 -36.10 -12.55
N ARG A 531 -10.48 -35.13 -11.79
CA ARG A 531 -10.02 -33.83 -12.31
C ARG A 531 -8.86 -34.00 -13.30
N LYS A 532 -7.83 -34.76 -12.93
CA LYS A 532 -6.66 -35.05 -13.79
C LYS A 532 -7.07 -35.70 -15.11
N ILE A 533 -8.06 -36.59 -15.11
CA ILE A 533 -8.58 -37.22 -16.34
C ILE A 533 -9.29 -36.19 -17.24
N ARG A 534 -10.10 -35.29 -16.66
CA ARG A 534 -10.85 -34.27 -17.42
C ARG A 534 -9.94 -33.24 -18.08
N GLU A 535 -8.88 -32.83 -17.40
CA GLU A 535 -7.90 -31.86 -17.89
C GLU A 535 -7.06 -32.39 -19.07
N LYS A 536 -6.97 -33.71 -19.22
CA LYS A 536 -6.25 -34.35 -20.33
C LYS A 536 -7.12 -34.39 -21.59
N GLY A 537 -6.45 -34.26 -22.75
CA GLY A 537 -7.08 -34.26 -24.08
C GLY A 537 -7.50 -35.63 -24.61
N TYR A 538 -7.64 -36.65 -23.75
CA TYR A 538 -8.10 -37.99 -24.16
C TYR A 538 -9.53 -37.95 -24.67
N ASN A 539 -9.88 -38.91 -25.53
CA ASN A 539 -11.25 -39.06 -26.00
C ASN A 539 -12.19 -39.54 -24.87
N ASP A 540 -13.50 -39.31 -25.01
CA ASP A 540 -14.48 -39.61 -23.96
C ASP A 540 -14.60 -41.11 -23.63
N ILE A 541 -14.33 -41.99 -24.60
CA ILE A 541 -14.35 -43.45 -24.40
C ILE A 541 -13.23 -43.86 -23.45
N VAL A 542 -12.02 -43.34 -23.69
CA VAL A 542 -10.85 -43.56 -22.84
C VAL A 542 -11.06 -42.95 -21.46
N LYS A 543 -11.59 -41.73 -21.37
CA LYS A 543 -11.92 -41.10 -20.08
C LYS A 543 -12.91 -41.94 -19.26
N ASN A 544 -13.94 -42.49 -19.89
CA ASN A 544 -14.91 -43.37 -19.23
C ASN A 544 -14.26 -44.68 -18.74
N LYS A 545 -13.36 -45.28 -19.54
CA LYS A 545 -12.59 -46.46 -19.11
C LYS A 545 -11.63 -46.14 -17.96
N MET A 546 -10.94 -45.01 -18.01
CA MET A 546 -10.09 -44.55 -16.89
C MET A 546 -10.92 -44.35 -15.61
N ILE A 547 -12.16 -43.86 -15.70
CA ILE A 547 -13.06 -43.75 -14.53
C ILE A 547 -13.51 -45.13 -14.03
N ALA A 548 -13.70 -46.11 -14.92
CA ALA A 548 -14.14 -47.47 -14.57
C ALA A 548 -13.12 -48.24 -13.70
N LEU A 549 -11.83 -47.85 -13.71
CA LEU A 549 -10.83 -48.39 -12.79
C LEU A 549 -11.20 -48.20 -11.31
N LEU A 550 -11.96 -47.15 -10.99
CA LEU A 550 -12.39 -46.88 -9.62
C LEU A 550 -13.40 -47.91 -9.08
N THR A 551 -14.03 -48.69 -9.97
CA THR A 551 -15.04 -49.70 -9.66
C THR A 551 -14.58 -51.12 -9.98
N ALA A 552 -13.30 -51.30 -10.36
CA ALA A 552 -12.77 -52.62 -10.68
C ALA A 552 -12.59 -53.46 -9.41
N GLU A 553 -13.19 -54.65 -9.39
CA GLU A 553 -13.24 -55.52 -8.20
C GLU A 553 -12.09 -56.53 -8.13
N SER A 554 -11.24 -56.62 -9.16
CA SER A 554 -10.10 -57.55 -9.19
C SER A 554 -8.93 -57.02 -10.01
N GLU A 555 -7.73 -57.54 -9.76
CA GLU A 555 -6.52 -57.24 -10.53
C GLU A 555 -6.69 -57.63 -12.02
N SER A 556 -7.39 -58.72 -12.30
CA SER A 556 -7.74 -59.12 -13.67
C SER A 556 -8.63 -58.08 -14.36
N ALA A 557 -9.62 -57.52 -13.66
CA ALA A 557 -10.47 -56.46 -14.20
C ALA A 557 -9.69 -55.16 -14.43
N ILE A 558 -8.77 -54.81 -13.52
CA ILE A 558 -7.87 -53.66 -13.67
C ILE A 558 -6.99 -53.82 -14.92
N ASN A 559 -6.36 -54.98 -15.09
CA ASN A 559 -5.50 -55.26 -16.24
C ASN A 559 -6.28 -55.21 -17.55
N GLN A 560 -7.50 -55.75 -17.59
CA GLN A 560 -8.37 -55.65 -18.76
C GLN A 560 -8.68 -54.20 -19.12
N VAL A 561 -8.96 -53.33 -18.14
CA VAL A 561 -9.21 -51.91 -18.41
C VAL A 561 -7.97 -51.22 -18.98
N PHE A 562 -6.77 -51.54 -18.48
CA PHE A 562 -5.54 -51.00 -19.05
C PHE A 562 -5.30 -51.47 -20.49
N ASP A 563 -5.51 -52.76 -20.77
CA ASP A 563 -5.34 -53.32 -22.12
C ASP A 563 -6.34 -52.70 -23.11
N ASP A 564 -7.58 -52.49 -22.67
CA ASP A 564 -8.61 -51.79 -23.45
C ASP A 564 -8.24 -50.33 -23.75
N ILE A 565 -7.66 -49.60 -22.79
CA ILE A 565 -7.22 -48.21 -22.99
C ILE A 565 -6.07 -48.17 -24.00
N GLN A 566 -5.08 -49.06 -23.85
CA GLN A 566 -3.92 -49.15 -24.74
C GLN A 566 -4.33 -49.44 -26.19
N ALA A 567 -5.37 -50.27 -26.38
CA ALA A 567 -5.90 -50.59 -27.71
C ALA A 567 -6.61 -49.42 -28.40
N ILE A 568 -7.10 -48.43 -27.64
CA ILE A 568 -7.88 -47.30 -28.17
C ILE A 568 -6.99 -46.07 -28.43
N GLU A 569 -6.05 -45.76 -27.54
CA GLU A 569 -5.25 -44.53 -27.63
C GLU A 569 -3.79 -44.80 -27.26
N GLU A 570 -2.91 -44.81 -28.27
CA GLU A 570 -1.48 -45.10 -28.11
C GLU A 570 -0.77 -44.07 -27.21
N ASN A 571 -1.27 -42.83 -27.19
CA ASN A 571 -0.78 -41.74 -26.33
C ASN A 571 -1.14 -41.90 -24.83
N ALA A 572 -1.91 -42.92 -24.46
CA ALA A 572 -2.25 -43.23 -23.07
C ALA A 572 -1.21 -44.13 -22.38
N ALA A 573 -0.17 -44.57 -23.11
CA ALA A 573 0.87 -45.46 -22.60
C ALA A 573 1.58 -44.93 -21.34
N ASP A 574 1.88 -43.63 -21.29
CA ASP A 574 2.51 -42.99 -20.12
C ASP A 574 1.60 -43.03 -18.89
N TRP A 575 0.30 -42.84 -19.09
CA TRP A 575 -0.71 -42.91 -18.04
C TRP A 575 -0.84 -44.34 -17.50
N ILE A 576 -0.94 -45.32 -18.39
CA ILE A 576 -1.00 -46.75 -18.02
C ILE A 576 0.26 -47.15 -17.25
N THR A 577 1.44 -46.75 -17.75
CA THR A 577 2.72 -47.02 -17.09
C THR A 577 2.75 -46.46 -15.68
N PHE A 578 2.32 -45.21 -15.49
CA PHE A 578 2.25 -44.57 -14.17
C PHE A 578 1.34 -45.34 -13.19
N TYR A 579 0.13 -45.75 -13.61
CA TYR A 579 -0.82 -46.45 -12.75
C TYR A 579 -0.57 -47.97 -12.60
N ARG A 580 0.28 -48.56 -13.44
CA ARG A 580 0.77 -49.95 -13.30
C ARG A 580 2.01 -50.07 -12.39
N GLN A 581 2.65 -48.96 -12.04
CA GLN A 581 3.80 -49.00 -11.13
C GLN A 581 3.37 -49.63 -9.81
N LYS A 582 4.08 -50.69 -9.41
CA LYS A 582 4.01 -51.17 -8.03
C LYS A 582 4.72 -50.14 -7.17
N TRP A 583 3.99 -49.66 -6.17
CA TRP A 583 4.45 -48.65 -5.24
C TRP A 583 5.07 -49.28 -4.01
#